data_AF-A0A1H8F7J0-F1
#
_entry.id   AF-A0A1H8F7J0-F1
#
_cell.length_a   1.000
_cell.length_b   1.000
_cell.length_c   1.000
_cell.angle_alpha   90.00
_cell.angle_beta   90.00
_cell.angle_gamma   90.00
#
_symmetry.space_group_name_H-M   'P 1'
#
loop_
_entity.id
_entity.type
_entity.pdbx_description
1 polymer ?
#
loop_
_entity_poly.entity_id
_entity_poly.type
_entity_poly.pdbx_seq_one_letter_code
_entity_poly.pdbx_strand_id
1 'polypeptide(L)'
;MTPEIVASLHPPRLPEAFAAPGWDDLLAAFGLGLLLAALVLAVAMPALRRRPRPPRTRERIALAATLPAPERLLALARLLAERGGELPADQRQALYRGQAGDPGRIEALILRRRNRPKGRAA
;
A
#
# COMPACT_ATOMS: atom_id res chain seq x y z
N MET A 1 -51.89 37.42 -0.62
CA MET A 1 -53.03 36.75 0.06
C MET A 1 -52.61 35.37 0.58
N THR A 2 -51.49 35.28 1.29
CA THR A 2 -50.98 34.06 1.96
C THR A 2 -50.38 34.28 3.38
N PRO A 3 -50.19 35.50 3.94
CA PRO A 3 -49.57 35.65 5.26
C PRO A 3 -50.54 35.40 6.44
N GLU A 4 -51.84 35.66 6.26
CA GLU A 4 -52.84 35.55 7.34
C GLU A 4 -53.11 34.10 7.74
N ILE A 5 -53.06 33.17 6.78
CA ILE A 5 -53.25 31.74 7.03
C ILE A 5 -52.09 31.16 7.84
N VAL A 6 -50.85 31.59 7.56
CA VAL A 6 -49.65 31.14 8.29
C VAL A 6 -49.64 31.65 9.73
N ALA A 7 -50.16 32.86 9.98
CA ALA A 7 -50.29 33.42 11.33
C ALA A 7 -51.36 32.71 12.19
N SER A 8 -52.34 32.05 11.56
CA SER A 8 -53.41 31.30 12.24
C SER A 8 -53.06 29.84 12.58
N LEU A 9 -51.90 29.35 12.09
CA LEU A 9 -51.42 28.02 12.45
C LEU A 9 -50.90 28.06 13.89
N HIS A 10 -51.46 27.21 14.75
CA HIS A 10 -50.90 27.00 16.08
C HIS A 10 -49.41 26.66 15.98
N PRO A 11 -48.56 27.21 16.88
CA PRO A 11 -47.13 26.94 16.85
C PRO A 11 -46.93 25.42 16.83
N PRO A 12 -46.08 24.87 15.95
CA PRO A 12 -45.87 23.44 15.84
C PRO A 12 -45.39 22.93 17.21
N ARG A 13 -46.29 22.31 17.97
CA ARG A 13 -45.98 21.71 19.26
C ARG A 13 -45.42 20.33 18.96
N LEU A 14 -44.14 20.11 19.25
CA LEU A 14 -43.61 18.75 19.27
C LEU A 14 -44.39 17.95 20.33
N PRO A 15 -44.85 16.73 20.02
CA PRO A 15 -45.40 15.84 21.03
C PRO A 15 -44.36 15.65 22.15
N GLU A 16 -44.78 15.62 23.41
CA GLU A 16 -43.85 15.55 24.57
C GLU A 16 -42.88 14.36 24.49
N ALA A 17 -43.30 13.26 23.86
CA ALA A 17 -42.47 12.09 23.58
C ALA A 17 -41.20 12.38 22.76
N PHE A 18 -41.16 13.51 22.05
CA PHE A 18 -40.01 13.98 21.27
C PHE A 18 -39.33 15.21 21.88
N ALA A 19 -39.81 15.70 23.03
CA ALA A 19 -39.23 16.87 23.69
C ALA A 19 -37.88 16.56 24.37
N ALA A 20 -37.63 15.29 24.69
CA ALA A 20 -36.37 14.80 25.24
C ALA A 20 -36.01 13.44 24.64
N PRO A 21 -34.70 13.16 24.46
CA PRO A 21 -34.26 11.85 23.97
C PRO A 21 -34.59 10.76 24.99
N GLY A 22 -35.23 9.70 24.53
CA GLY A 22 -35.51 8.51 25.33
C GLY A 22 -34.29 7.60 25.45
N TRP A 23 -34.40 6.54 26.26
CA TRP A 23 -33.36 5.51 26.38
C TRP A 23 -33.07 4.82 25.04
N ASP A 24 -34.09 4.62 24.21
CA ASP A 24 -33.96 4.05 22.87
C ASP A 24 -33.14 4.96 21.95
N ASP A 25 -33.36 6.28 22.03
CA ASP A 25 -32.59 7.27 21.25
C ASP A 25 -31.13 7.30 21.68
N LEU A 26 -30.87 7.20 22.98
CA LEU A 26 -29.50 7.12 23.52
C LEU A 26 -28.79 5.85 23.06
N LEU A 27 -29.49 4.71 23.08
CA LEU A 27 -28.94 3.44 22.63
C LEU A 27 -28.68 3.43 21.13
N ALA A 28 -29.60 4.01 20.34
CA ALA A 28 -29.45 4.18 18.90
C ALA A 28 -28.28 5.13 18.57
N ALA A 29 -28.17 6.27 19.25
CA ALA A 29 -27.07 7.21 19.08
C ALA A 29 -25.72 6.59 19.46
N PHE A 30 -25.68 5.78 20.52
CA PHE A 30 -24.49 5.05 20.92
C PHE A 30 -24.06 4.02 19.87
N GLY A 31 -25.00 3.21 19.37
CA GLY A 31 -24.75 2.25 18.29
C GLY A 31 -24.27 2.95 17.00
N LEU A 32 -24.89 4.08 16.65
CA LEU A 32 -24.47 4.90 15.52
C LEU A 32 -23.06 5.46 15.71
N GLY A 33 -22.72 5.90 16.92
CA GLY A 33 -21.38 6.35 17.28
C GLY A 33 -20.33 5.25 17.12
N LEU A 34 -20.64 4.01 17.54
CA LEU A 34 -19.77 2.86 17.34
C LEU A 34 -19.57 2.54 15.85
N LEU A 35 -20.64 2.57 15.06
CA LEU A 35 -20.56 2.36 13.61
C LEU A 35 -19.69 3.43 12.94
N LEU A 36 -19.87 4.70 13.33
CA LEU A 36 -19.06 5.81 12.82
C LEU A 36 -17.58 5.65 13.20
N ALA A 37 -17.29 5.28 14.45
CA ALA A 37 -15.92 5.04 14.92
C ALA A 37 -15.28 3.86 14.17
N ALA A 38 -16.01 2.78 13.96
CA ALA A 38 -15.54 1.63 13.17
C ALA A 38 -15.25 2.02 11.72
N LEU A 39 -16.12 2.84 11.09
CA LEU A 39 -15.92 3.35 9.75
C LEU A 39 -14.65 4.22 9.66
N VAL A 40 -14.49 5.18 10.57
CA VAL A 40 -13.30 6.04 10.63
C VAL A 40 -12.04 5.19 10.81
N LEU A 41 -12.06 4.21 11.72
CA LEU A 41 -10.93 3.31 11.92
C LEU A 41 -10.63 2.48 10.67
N ALA A 42 -11.65 1.95 9.99
CA ALA A 42 -11.47 1.15 8.77
C ALA A 42 -10.84 1.97 7.63
N VAL A 43 -11.26 3.23 7.47
CA VAL A 43 -10.68 4.17 6.49
C VAL A 43 -9.26 4.58 6.87
N ALA A 44 -8.98 4.77 8.16
CA ALA A 44 -7.66 5.13 8.66
C ALA A 44 -6.68 3.94 8.67
N MET A 45 -7.19 2.70 8.81
CA MET A 45 -6.40 1.49 8.95
C MET A 45 -5.33 1.27 7.86
N PRO A 46 -5.57 1.47 6.55
CA PRO A 46 -4.52 1.33 5.54
C PRO A 46 -3.36 2.31 5.71
N ALA A 47 -3.62 3.51 6.26
CA ALA A 47 -2.57 4.49 6.56
C ALA A 47 -1.82 4.15 7.85
N LEU A 48 -2.51 3.59 8.85
CA LEU A 48 -1.91 3.18 10.12
C LEU A 48 -1.23 1.80 10.06
N ARG A 49 -1.62 0.95 9.11
CA ARG A 49 -1.00 -0.35 8.90
C ARG A 49 0.44 -0.14 8.48
N ARG A 50 1.38 -0.60 9.32
CA ARG A 50 2.79 -0.71 8.96
C ARG A 50 2.91 -1.49 7.66
N ARG A 51 3.27 -0.79 6.58
CA ARG A 51 3.58 -1.44 5.31
C ARG A 51 4.67 -2.49 5.58
N PRO A 52 4.48 -3.76 5.20
CA PRO A 52 5.57 -4.73 5.29
C PRO A 52 6.75 -4.15 4.52
N ARG A 53 7.92 -4.13 5.16
CA ARG A 53 9.13 -3.65 4.49
C ARG A 53 9.32 -4.50 3.23
N PRO A 54 9.55 -3.89 2.06
CA PRO A 54 9.85 -4.67 0.87
C PRO A 54 11.07 -5.56 1.17
N PRO A 55 11.07 -6.81 0.66
CA PRO A 55 12.14 -7.76 0.95
C PRO A 55 13.48 -7.17 0.60
N ARG A 56 14.46 -7.37 1.49
CA ARG A 56 15.80 -6.79 1.33
C ARG A 56 16.40 -7.32 0.03
N THR A 57 17.29 -6.53 -0.57
CA THR A 57 18.00 -6.95 -1.80
C THR A 57 18.69 -8.29 -1.64
N ARG A 58 19.23 -8.57 -0.45
CA ARG A 58 19.86 -9.84 -0.10
C ARG A 58 18.87 -11.01 -0.05
N GLU A 59 17.66 -10.79 0.46
CA GLU A 59 16.61 -11.82 0.49
C GLU A 59 16.17 -12.17 -0.93
N ARG A 60 16.02 -11.18 -1.80
CA ARG A 60 15.69 -11.42 -3.22
C ARG A 60 16.81 -12.15 -3.98
N ILE A 61 18.08 -11.87 -3.66
CA ILE A 61 19.23 -12.63 -4.20
C ILE A 61 19.21 -14.07 -3.67
N ALA A 62 18.94 -14.28 -2.38
CA ALA A 62 18.84 -15.60 -1.78
C ALA A 62 17.70 -16.43 -2.40
N LEU A 63 16.54 -15.81 -2.67
CA LEU A 63 15.44 -16.44 -3.41
C LEU A 63 15.83 -16.78 -4.86
N ALA A 64 16.64 -15.95 -5.51
CA ALA A 64 17.15 -16.28 -6.84
C ALA A 64 18.14 -17.46 -6.80
N ALA A 65 18.84 -17.67 -5.68
CA ALA A 65 19.78 -18.78 -5.51
C ALA A 65 19.10 -20.15 -5.41
N THR A 66 17.80 -20.22 -5.07
CA THR A 66 17.04 -21.47 -5.04
C THR A 66 16.51 -21.90 -6.40
N LEU A 67 16.67 -21.06 -7.43
CA LEU A 67 16.19 -21.35 -8.79
C LEU A 67 17.24 -22.15 -9.59
N PRO A 68 16.80 -22.93 -10.61
CA PRO A 68 17.69 -23.51 -11.60
C PRO A 68 18.63 -22.47 -12.23
N ALA A 69 19.83 -22.88 -12.63
CA ALA A 69 20.86 -21.98 -13.17
C ALA A 69 20.38 -20.97 -14.23
N PRO A 70 19.61 -21.35 -15.27
CA PRO A 70 19.12 -20.38 -16.27
C PRO A 70 18.09 -19.41 -15.68
N GLU A 71 17.22 -19.87 -14.79
CA GLU A 71 16.20 -19.05 -14.11
C GLU A 71 16.82 -18.08 -13.11
N ARG A 72 17.86 -18.53 -12.39
CA ARG A 72 18.66 -17.68 -11.50
C ARG A 72 19.28 -16.52 -12.25
N LEU A 73 19.88 -16.78 -13.43
CA LEU A 73 20.51 -15.74 -14.24
C LEU A 73 19.48 -14.70 -14.70
N LEU A 74 18.29 -15.14 -15.14
CA LEU A 74 17.19 -14.28 -15.52
C LEU A 74 16.67 -13.45 -14.32
N ALA A 75 16.49 -14.08 -13.16
CA ALA A 75 16.03 -13.43 -11.95
C ALA A 75 17.01 -12.32 -11.49
N LEU A 76 18.32 -12.60 -11.51
CA LEU A 76 19.35 -11.62 -11.20
C LEU A 76 19.42 -10.50 -12.24
N ALA A 77 19.25 -10.80 -13.53
CA ALA A 77 19.20 -9.79 -14.58
C ALA A 77 18.02 -8.82 -14.42
N ARG A 78 16.82 -9.33 -14.12
CA ARG A 78 15.64 -8.50 -13.80
C ARG A 78 15.89 -7.63 -12.58
N LEU A 79 16.48 -8.21 -11.54
CA LEU A 79 16.77 -7.51 -10.29
C LEU A 79 17.84 -6.40 -10.46
N LEU A 80 18.74 -6.56 -11.42
CA LEU A 80 19.70 -5.53 -11.84
C LEU A 80 19.02 -4.43 -12.69
N ALA A 81 18.13 -4.80 -13.61
CA ALA A 81 17.39 -3.87 -14.46
C ALA A 81 16.45 -2.94 -13.66
N GLU A 82 15.76 -3.48 -12.64
CA GLU A 82 14.96 -2.67 -11.68
C GLU A 82 15.76 -1.57 -10.98
N ARG A 83 17.10 -1.70 -10.93
CA ARG A 83 18.02 -0.72 -10.36
C ARG A 83 18.72 0.15 -11.41
N GLY A 84 18.22 0.15 -12.64
CA GLY A 84 18.81 0.86 -13.78
C GLY A 84 20.19 0.34 -14.18
N GLY A 85 20.50 -0.92 -13.86
CA GLY A 85 21.73 -1.58 -14.26
C GLY A 85 21.54 -2.38 -15.54
N GLU A 86 22.52 -2.28 -16.42
CA GLU A 86 22.57 -3.13 -17.61
C GLU A 86 23.35 -4.40 -17.33
N LEU A 87 22.87 -5.50 -17.90
CA LEU A 87 23.56 -6.78 -17.85
C LEU A 87 24.81 -6.73 -18.75
N PRO A 88 25.99 -7.13 -18.24
CA PRO A 88 27.22 -7.27 -19.05
C PRO A 88 27.00 -8.10 -20.31
N ALA A 89 27.70 -7.77 -21.40
CA ALA A 89 27.45 -8.35 -22.73
C ALA A 89 27.68 -9.86 -22.78
N ASP A 90 28.73 -10.34 -22.11
CA ASP A 90 29.05 -11.76 -21.90
C ASP A 90 27.93 -12.51 -21.18
N GLN A 91 27.38 -11.90 -20.14
CA GLN A 91 26.28 -12.47 -19.35
C GLN A 91 24.94 -12.45 -20.09
N ARG A 92 24.72 -11.42 -20.91
CA ARG A 92 23.59 -11.32 -21.82
C ARG A 92 23.63 -12.43 -22.86
N GLN A 93 24.80 -12.69 -23.43
CA GLN A 93 24.99 -13.79 -24.36
C GLN A 93 24.78 -15.15 -23.69
N ALA A 94 25.28 -15.35 -22.47
CA ALA A 94 25.02 -16.56 -21.69
C ALA A 94 23.52 -16.79 -21.45
N LEU A 95 22.78 -15.73 -21.11
CA LEU A 95 21.32 -15.78 -20.93
C LEU A 95 20.60 -16.18 -22.24
N TYR A 96 20.96 -15.57 -23.36
CA TYR A 96 20.36 -15.92 -24.66
C TYR A 96 20.71 -17.33 -25.14
N ARG A 97 21.88 -17.86 -24.76
CA ARG A 97 22.32 -19.22 -25.11
C ARG A 97 21.86 -20.28 -24.11
N GLY A 98 21.14 -19.90 -23.05
CA GLY A 98 20.72 -20.82 -21.98
C GLY A 98 21.90 -21.40 -21.18
N GLN A 99 23.05 -20.73 -21.19
CA GLN A 99 24.25 -21.15 -20.47
C GLN A 99 24.22 -20.61 -19.04
N ALA A 100 24.87 -21.34 -18.13
CA ALA A 100 25.12 -20.82 -16.80
C ALA A 100 26.11 -19.65 -16.89
N GLY A 101 25.61 -18.43 -16.72
CA GLY A 101 26.44 -17.23 -16.56
C GLY A 101 27.12 -17.20 -15.18
N ASP A 102 27.82 -16.12 -14.88
CA ASP A 102 28.43 -15.88 -13.55
C ASP A 102 27.48 -15.11 -12.60
N PRO A 103 26.70 -15.79 -11.74
CA PRO A 103 25.78 -15.11 -10.84
C PRO A 103 26.50 -14.21 -9.82
N GLY A 104 27.71 -14.56 -9.37
CA GLY A 104 28.46 -13.79 -8.37
C GLY A 104 28.82 -12.40 -8.87
N ARG A 105 29.19 -12.29 -10.15
CA ARG A 105 29.44 -10.99 -10.79
C ARG A 105 28.20 -10.11 -10.87
N ILE A 106 27.03 -10.69 -11.16
CA ILE A 106 25.76 -9.94 -11.25
C ILE A 106 25.30 -9.50 -9.86
N GLU A 107 25.43 -10.38 -8.85
CA GLU A 107 25.15 -10.07 -7.45
C GLU A 107 26.02 -8.90 -6.93
N ALA A 108 27.31 -8.89 -7.26
CA ALA A 108 28.21 -7.78 -6.93
C ALA A 108 27.76 -6.45 -7.57
N LEU A 109 27.32 -6.48 -8.84
CA LEU A 109 26.79 -5.30 -9.54
C LEU A 109 25.50 -4.77 -8.87
N ILE A 110 24.60 -5.66 -8.48
CA ILE A 110 23.36 -5.32 -7.75
C ILE A 110 23.70 -4.64 -6.42
N LEU A 111 24.60 -5.22 -5.63
CA LEU A 111 24.99 -4.69 -4.33
C LEU A 111 25.73 -3.35 -4.44
N ARG A 112 26.59 -3.19 -5.45
CA ARG A 112 27.29 -1.93 -5.72
C ARG A 112 26.33 -0.79 -6.04
N ARG A 113 25.30 -1.05 -6.86
CA ARG A 113 24.29 -0.02 -7.19
C ARG A 113 23.37 0.33 -6.03
N ARG A 114 23.07 -0.62 -5.13
CA ARG A 114 22.31 -0.35 -3.90
C ARG A 114 22.98 0.71 -3.03
N ASN A 115 24.31 0.69 -2.96
CA ASN A 115 25.08 1.60 -2.11
C ASN A 115 25.34 2.96 -2.76
N ARG A 116 24.86 3.22 -3.99
CA ARG A 116 25.02 4.52 -4.64
C ARG A 116 23.96 5.48 -4.05
N PRO A 117 24.35 6.50 -3.27
CA PRO A 117 23.39 7.46 -2.74
C PRO A 117 22.69 8.14 -3.91
N LYS A 118 21.36 8.25 -3.81
CA LYS A 118 20.50 8.95 -4.76
C LYS A 118 20.77 10.46 -4.63
N GLY A 119 21.92 10.92 -5.11
CA GLY A 119 22.43 12.27 -4.87
C GLY A 119 23.84 12.47 -5.40
N ARG A 120 23.99 12.45 -6.72
CA ARG A 120 25.07 13.12 -7.47
C ARG A 120 24.66 13.10 -8.95
N ALA A 121 23.65 13.91 -9.26
CA ALA A 121 23.55 14.51 -10.58
C ALA A 121 24.33 15.83 -10.46
N ALA A 122 25.41 15.92 -11.23
CA ALA A 122 26.14 17.16 -11.48
C ALA A 122 25.31 18.04 -12.42
#